data_AF-A0A0R3R361-F1
#
_entry.id   AF-A0A0R3R361-F1
#
_cell.length_a   1.000
_cell.length_b   1.000
_cell.length_c   1.000
_cell.angle_alpha   90.00
_cell.angle_beta   90.00
_cell.angle_gamma   90.00
#
_symmetry.space_group_name_H-M   'P 1'
#
loop_
_entity.id
_entity.type
_entity.pdbx_description
1 polymer ?
#
loop_
_entity_poly.entity_id
_entity_poly.type
_entity_poly.pdbx_seq_one_letter_code
_entity_poly.pdbx_strand_id
1 'polypeptide(L)'
;MSYSMHYAFRPASREAVECCRYQSQKISVYVTKSRMVLLDCQAIGSASILNHLLATSSLDGNRSGGVKAVDLCRGFTALSGEIESLHLTAFLLQVCHTVILSVDWFVDIDIIRHVRTAEMLRVTPTHYSPETMKYKPNRKINFVLAHQRAKSEDFQPRNVKNRAKILECLFNDSQLDIKGGISLGNLGCKPYVSPYMTMDLTPLRAVVDYEEVVRPLRIRLLSLPKEPFILGNQPFTEIQWYEFATRTWRATYGSVEIAKYASAITKIFDE
;
A
#
# COMPACT_ATOMS: atom_id res chain seq x y z
N MET A 1 35.00 2.59 -8.84
CA MET A 1 34.62 3.13 -7.52
C MET A 1 33.09 3.11 -7.47
N SER A 2 32.50 2.00 -7.05
CA SER A 2 31.06 1.76 -7.08
C SER A 2 30.41 2.46 -5.89
N TYR A 3 29.67 3.53 -6.14
CA TYR A 3 28.77 4.11 -5.14
C TYR A 3 27.73 3.04 -4.77
N SER A 4 27.91 2.39 -3.63
CA SER A 4 26.88 1.56 -3.01
C SER A 4 25.72 2.49 -2.63
N MET A 5 24.68 2.50 -3.45
CA MET A 5 23.41 3.17 -3.14
C MET A 5 22.79 2.46 -1.93
N HIS A 6 23.01 3.00 -0.74
CA HIS A 6 22.37 2.50 0.49
C HIS A 6 20.89 2.93 0.50
N TYR A 7 20.04 2.15 -0.15
CA TYR A 7 18.59 2.29 -0.02
C TYR A 7 18.14 1.87 1.38
N ALA A 8 17.23 2.64 1.98
CA ALA A 8 16.64 2.31 3.28
C ALA A 8 15.83 1.01 3.25
N PHE A 9 15.14 0.76 2.14
CA PHE A 9 14.47 -0.50 1.83
C PHE A 9 15.20 -1.14 0.65
N ARG A 10 15.54 -2.42 0.77
CA ARG A 10 16.34 -3.13 -0.23
C ARG A 10 15.47 -3.37 -1.49
N PRO A 11 15.79 -2.78 -2.64
CA PRO A 11 15.07 -3.09 -3.88
C PRO A 11 15.32 -4.54 -4.29
N ALA A 12 14.42 -5.09 -5.11
CA ALA A 12 14.62 -6.41 -5.70
C ALA A 12 15.93 -6.44 -6.50
N SER A 13 16.77 -7.46 -6.26
CA SER A 13 17.97 -7.67 -7.07
C SER A 13 17.59 -8.17 -8.45
N ARG A 14 18.51 -8.05 -9.42
CA ARG A 14 18.29 -8.57 -10.77
C ARG A 14 17.98 -10.07 -10.75
N GLU A 15 18.73 -10.83 -9.94
CA GLU A 15 18.56 -12.27 -9.79
C GLU A 15 17.20 -12.60 -9.15
N ALA A 16 16.74 -11.78 -8.20
CA ALA A 16 15.42 -11.95 -7.61
C ALA A 16 14.31 -11.73 -8.63
N VAL A 17 14.45 -10.72 -9.50
CA VAL A 17 13.50 -10.45 -10.59
C VAL A 17 13.50 -11.60 -11.60
N GLU A 18 14.67 -12.05 -12.06
CA GLU A 18 14.80 -13.15 -13.02
C GLU A 18 14.29 -14.49 -12.47
N CYS A 19 14.41 -14.71 -11.15
CA CYS A 19 13.91 -15.91 -10.47
C CYS A 19 12.49 -15.77 -9.91
N CYS A 20 11.77 -14.68 -10.21
CA CYS A 20 10.44 -14.39 -9.67
C CYS A 20 10.36 -14.50 -8.12
N ARG A 21 11.36 -13.98 -7.40
CA ARG A 21 11.43 -13.98 -5.93
C ARG A 21 10.99 -12.64 -5.34
N TYR A 22 10.32 -12.69 -4.20
CA TYR A 22 10.04 -11.50 -3.40
C TYR A 22 11.30 -11.07 -2.61
N GLN A 23 11.38 -9.77 -2.32
CA GLN A 23 12.45 -9.18 -1.50
C GLN A 23 11.94 -8.61 -0.17
N SER A 24 10.75 -8.01 -0.18
CA SER A 24 10.07 -7.52 1.03
C SER A 24 9.09 -8.56 1.54
N GLN A 25 9.10 -8.80 2.85
CA GLN A 25 8.18 -9.71 3.53
C GLN A 25 7.53 -8.99 4.71
N LYS A 26 6.21 -9.13 4.84
CA LYS A 26 5.36 -8.42 5.81
C LYS A 26 5.57 -6.91 5.77
N ILE A 27 6.09 -6.31 6.84
CA ILE A 27 6.31 -4.87 6.96
C ILE A 27 7.71 -4.61 7.50
N SER A 28 8.48 -3.80 6.80
CA SER A 28 9.76 -3.26 7.24
C SER A 28 9.60 -1.81 7.70
N VAL A 29 10.36 -1.41 8.72
CA VAL A 29 10.27 -0.07 9.32
C VAL A 29 11.61 0.64 9.17
N TYR A 30 11.58 1.91 8.77
CA TYR A 30 12.73 2.79 8.77
C TYR A 30 12.37 4.16 9.35
N VAL A 31 13.21 4.68 10.25
CA VAL A 31 13.02 6.02 10.83
C VAL A 31 14.12 6.95 10.31
N THR A 32 13.70 8.05 9.67
CA THR A 32 14.65 9.03 9.12
C THR A 32 15.22 9.94 10.22
N LYS A 33 16.33 10.63 9.91
CA LYS A 33 16.90 11.69 10.78
C LYS A 33 15.91 12.83 11.07
N SER A 34 14.96 13.06 10.16
CA SER A 34 13.89 14.05 10.33
C SER A 34 12.67 13.49 11.06
N ARG A 35 12.83 12.39 11.82
CA ARG A 35 11.76 11.77 12.63
C ARG A 35 10.54 11.33 11.82
N MET A 36 10.77 10.89 10.59
CA MET A 36 9.73 10.29 9.75
C MET A 36 9.78 8.78 9.86
N VAL A 37 8.65 8.17 10.20
CA VAL A 37 8.48 6.72 10.16
C VAL A 37 8.01 6.31 8.76
N LEU A 38 8.79 5.47 8.10
CA LEU A 38 8.47 4.87 6.81
C LEU A 38 8.19 3.38 7.01
N LEU A 39 7.12 2.89 6.39
CA LEU A 39 6.73 1.48 6.38
C LEU A 39 6.74 0.98 4.95
N ASP A 40 7.54 -0.04 4.67
CA ASP A 40 7.53 -0.79 3.40
C ASP A 40 6.80 -2.11 3.61
N CYS A 41 5.85 -2.43 2.75
CA CYS A 41 4.99 -3.60 2.88
C CYS A 41 5.23 -4.57 1.73
N GLN A 42 5.10 -5.87 2.01
CA GLN A 42 5.06 -6.89 0.96
C GLN A 42 3.97 -6.59 -0.06
N ALA A 43 4.18 -7.04 -1.29
CA ALA A 43 3.23 -6.86 -2.38
C ALA A 43 1.89 -7.57 -2.12
N ILE A 44 0.79 -6.92 -2.54
CA ILE A 44 -0.56 -7.48 -2.55
C ILE A 44 -0.62 -8.60 -3.59
N GLY A 45 -1.28 -9.71 -3.27
CA GLY A 45 -1.50 -10.83 -4.21
C GLY A 45 -0.22 -11.48 -4.77
N SER A 46 0.89 -11.47 -4.02
CA SER A 46 2.17 -11.95 -4.54
C SER A 46 2.20 -13.46 -4.74
N ALA A 47 2.23 -13.90 -6.00
CA ALA A 47 2.38 -15.32 -6.36
C ALA A 47 3.65 -15.95 -5.78
N SER A 48 4.75 -15.19 -5.70
CA SER A 48 6.01 -15.69 -5.14
C SER A 48 5.93 -15.97 -3.62
N ILE A 49 5.18 -15.13 -2.88
CA ILE A 49 4.91 -15.34 -1.46
C ILE A 49 3.96 -16.52 -1.29
N LEU A 50 2.91 -16.62 -2.11
CA LEU A 50 1.98 -17.75 -2.10
C LEU A 50 2.71 -19.08 -2.38
N ASN A 51 3.60 -19.12 -3.36
CA ASN A 51 4.38 -20.31 -3.68
C ASN A 51 5.29 -20.74 -2.51
N HIS A 52 5.90 -19.76 -1.84
CA HIS A 52 6.65 -20.03 -0.61
C HIS A 52 5.76 -20.60 0.50
N LEU A 53 4.57 -20.03 0.72
CA LEU A 53 3.61 -20.53 1.70
C LEU A 53 3.17 -21.97 1.39
N LEU A 54 2.89 -22.28 0.12
CA LEU A 54 2.55 -23.62 -0.35
C LEU A 54 3.67 -24.61 -0.04
N ALA A 55 4.92 -24.27 -0.40
CA ALA A 55 6.08 -25.11 -0.13
C ALA A 55 6.24 -25.38 1.38
N THR A 56 6.14 -24.36 2.24
CA THR A 56 6.28 -24.52 3.70
C THR A 56 5.11 -25.28 4.32
N SER A 57 3.87 -25.06 3.85
CA SER A 57 2.68 -25.73 4.38
C SER A 57 2.68 -27.23 4.11
N SER A 58 3.29 -27.67 3.01
CA SER A 58 3.44 -29.10 2.66
C SER A 58 4.48 -29.84 3.53
N LEU A 59 5.41 -29.11 4.15
CA LEU A 59 6.50 -29.66 4.98
C LEU A 59 6.11 -29.76 6.47
N ASP A 60 5.20 -28.90 6.95
CA ASP A 60 4.83 -28.78 8.37
C ASP A 60 3.63 -29.66 8.80
N GLY A 61 3.35 -30.75 8.09
CA GLY A 61 2.25 -31.69 8.38
C GLY A 61 2.26 -32.39 9.75
N ASN A 62 3.12 -31.97 10.71
CA ASN A 62 3.25 -32.63 12.01
C ASN A 62 3.55 -31.73 13.23
N ARG A 63 3.40 -30.39 13.15
CA ARG A 63 3.59 -29.52 14.34
C ARG A 63 2.45 -28.52 14.53
N SER A 64 1.45 -28.96 15.30
CA SER A 64 0.42 -28.12 15.92
C SER A 64 1.07 -27.13 16.89
N GLY A 65 1.25 -25.87 16.50
CA GLY A 65 1.95 -24.91 17.37
C GLY A 65 1.94 -23.45 16.93
N GLY A 66 0.87 -22.97 16.31
CA GLY A 66 0.75 -21.53 16.06
C GLY A 66 -0.22 -21.15 14.96
N VAL A 67 -1.50 -21.44 15.12
CA VAL A 67 -2.48 -21.20 14.06
C VAL A 67 -3.84 -20.83 14.66
N LYS A 68 -4.26 -19.57 14.51
CA LYS A 68 -5.68 -19.20 14.51
C LYS A 68 -6.15 -18.62 13.18
N ALA A 69 -5.21 -18.19 12.32
CA ALA A 69 -5.52 -17.70 10.96
C ALA A 69 -5.47 -18.81 9.89
N VAL A 70 -4.53 -19.76 10.00
CA VAL A 70 -4.39 -20.88 9.05
C VAL A 70 -5.52 -21.92 9.18
N ASP A 71 -6.22 -21.98 10.32
CA ASP A 71 -7.36 -22.90 10.52
C ASP A 71 -8.63 -22.45 9.78
N LEU A 72 -8.79 -21.15 9.50
CA LEU A 72 -9.96 -20.62 8.77
C LEU A 72 -9.90 -20.89 7.26
N CYS A 73 -8.70 -21.07 6.70
CA CYS A 73 -8.46 -21.26 5.27
C CYS A 73 -7.96 -22.68 4.96
N ARG A 74 -8.25 -23.65 5.84
CA ARG A 74 -7.73 -25.02 5.74
C ARG A 74 -8.18 -25.64 4.40
N GLY A 75 -7.26 -25.71 3.43
CA GLY A 75 -7.49 -26.24 2.09
C GLY A 75 -7.36 -25.21 0.94
N PHE A 76 -7.36 -23.90 1.24
CA PHE A 76 -7.30 -22.85 0.22
C PHE A 76 -6.20 -21.82 0.53
N THR A 77 -4.95 -22.20 0.31
CA THR A 77 -3.77 -21.38 0.60
C THR A 77 -3.79 -20.02 -0.10
N ALA A 78 -4.41 -19.94 -1.29
CA ALA A 78 -4.62 -18.68 -2.01
C ALA A 78 -5.44 -17.67 -1.18
N LEU A 79 -6.53 -18.11 -0.53
CA LEU A 79 -7.34 -17.28 0.35
C LEU A 79 -6.54 -16.85 1.58
N SER A 80 -5.70 -17.73 2.13
CA SER A 80 -4.80 -17.35 3.23
C SER A 80 -3.87 -16.19 2.85
N GLY A 81 -3.36 -16.17 1.60
CA GLY A 81 -2.54 -15.07 1.08
C GLY A 81 -3.33 -13.76 0.94
N GLU A 82 -4.55 -13.84 0.41
CA GLU A 82 -5.45 -12.68 0.28
C GLU A 82 -5.85 -12.11 1.65
N ILE A 83 -6.19 -12.98 2.60
CA ILE A 83 -6.51 -12.58 3.98
C ILE A 83 -5.29 -11.96 4.68
N GLU A 84 -4.09 -12.49 4.49
CA GLU A 84 -2.87 -11.84 5.00
C GLU A 84 -2.70 -10.45 4.39
N SER A 85 -2.88 -10.32 3.08
CA SER A 85 -2.78 -9.04 2.40
C SER A 85 -3.81 -8.02 2.92
N LEU A 86 -5.06 -8.45 3.19
CA LEU A 86 -6.10 -7.61 3.79
C LEU A 86 -5.71 -7.14 5.18
N HIS A 87 -5.17 -8.02 6.03
CA HIS A 87 -4.68 -7.64 7.36
C HIS A 87 -3.60 -6.55 7.27
N LEU A 88 -2.63 -6.72 6.36
CA LEU A 88 -1.55 -5.75 6.19
C LEU A 88 -2.06 -4.40 5.68
N THR A 89 -2.92 -4.40 4.66
CA THR A 89 -3.50 -3.17 4.10
C THR A 89 -4.37 -2.45 5.14
N ALA A 90 -5.25 -3.16 5.84
CA ALA A 90 -6.12 -2.58 6.88
C ALA A 90 -5.30 -1.97 8.02
N PHE A 91 -4.23 -2.67 8.45
CA PHE A 91 -3.29 -2.17 9.44
C PHE A 91 -2.62 -0.85 8.99
N LEU A 92 -2.05 -0.82 7.78
CA LEU A 92 -1.37 0.38 7.26
C LEU A 92 -2.31 1.58 7.15
N LEU A 93 -3.54 1.36 6.65
CA LEU A 93 -4.55 2.41 6.60
C LEU A 93 -4.82 3.00 7.99
N GLN A 94 -4.81 2.19 9.05
CA GLN A 94 -5.08 2.67 10.41
C GLN A 94 -3.90 3.46 11.01
N VAL A 95 -2.65 3.02 10.77
CA VAL A 95 -1.44 3.55 11.45
C VAL A 95 -0.66 4.60 10.66
N CYS A 96 -0.98 4.82 9.38
CA CYS A 96 -0.29 5.79 8.53
C CYS A 96 -1.11 7.06 8.28
N HIS A 97 -0.44 8.22 8.26
CA HIS A 97 -1.06 9.47 7.78
C HIS A 97 -1.31 9.47 6.27
N THR A 98 -0.37 8.88 5.53
CA THR A 98 -0.38 8.79 4.07
C THR A 98 0.00 7.37 3.67
N VAL A 99 -0.78 6.75 2.79
CA VAL A 99 -0.49 5.45 2.18
C VAL A 99 -0.28 5.65 0.69
N ILE A 100 0.83 5.13 0.17
CA ILE A 100 1.16 5.19 -1.25
C ILE A 100 0.94 3.79 -1.84
N LEU A 101 -0.02 3.67 -2.74
CA LEU A 101 -0.23 2.45 -3.51
C LEU A 101 0.55 2.57 -4.82
N SER A 102 1.59 1.75 -4.98
CA SER A 102 2.35 1.67 -6.21
C SER A 102 1.77 0.60 -7.13
N VAL A 103 1.47 0.96 -8.38
CA VAL A 103 0.92 0.04 -9.39
C VAL A 103 1.67 0.20 -10.71
N ASP A 104 1.92 -0.92 -11.39
CA ASP A 104 2.55 -0.93 -12.73
C ASP A 104 1.53 -0.68 -13.86
N TRP A 105 0.25 -0.98 -13.61
CA TRP A 105 -0.81 -0.89 -14.61
C TRP A 105 -2.02 -0.17 -14.03
N PHE A 106 -2.61 0.73 -14.83
CA PHE A 106 -3.81 1.48 -14.47
C PHE A 106 -4.93 1.25 -15.49
N VAL A 107 -6.15 0.84 -15.13
CA VAL A 107 -6.72 0.57 -13.78
C VAL A 107 -6.67 -0.93 -13.48
N ASP A 108 -6.21 -1.31 -12.29
CA ASP A 108 -6.39 -2.66 -11.76
C ASP A 108 -7.58 -2.67 -10.78
N ILE A 109 -8.70 -3.24 -11.20
CA ILE A 109 -9.94 -3.25 -10.40
C ILE A 109 -9.83 -4.20 -9.20
N ASP A 110 -9.03 -5.26 -9.29
CA ASP A 110 -8.90 -6.22 -8.19
C ASP A 110 -8.08 -5.59 -7.05
N ILE A 111 -7.03 -4.82 -7.37
CA ILE A 111 -6.30 -4.03 -6.38
C ILE A 111 -7.18 -2.95 -5.74
N ILE A 112 -8.02 -2.29 -6.54
CA ILE A 112 -8.96 -1.29 -6.01
C ILE A 112 -9.96 -1.95 -5.07
N ARG A 113 -10.54 -3.09 -5.48
CA ARG A 113 -11.46 -3.87 -4.64
C ARG A 113 -10.78 -4.28 -3.34
N HIS A 114 -9.55 -4.79 -3.40
CA HIS A 114 -8.75 -5.14 -2.22
C HIS A 114 -8.61 -3.98 -1.24
N VAL A 115 -8.22 -2.79 -1.73
CA VAL A 115 -8.07 -1.61 -0.87
C VAL A 115 -9.40 -1.17 -0.27
N ARG A 116 -10.50 -1.17 -1.04
CA ARG A 116 -11.83 -0.81 -0.53
C ARG A 116 -12.31 -1.83 0.51
N THR A 117 -12.08 -3.12 0.28
CA THR A 117 -12.39 -4.18 1.26
C THR A 117 -11.56 -4.00 2.53
N ALA A 118 -10.25 -3.77 2.42
CA ALA A 118 -9.39 -3.52 3.56
C ALA A 118 -9.83 -2.26 4.34
N GLU A 119 -10.29 -1.22 3.65
CA GLU A 119 -10.83 -0.01 4.26
C GLU A 119 -12.09 -0.28 5.10
N MET A 120 -13.00 -1.12 4.60
CA MET A 120 -14.21 -1.52 5.32
C MET A 120 -13.90 -2.41 6.53
N LEU A 121 -12.84 -3.21 6.46
CA LEU A 121 -12.42 -4.15 7.51
C LEU A 121 -11.45 -3.55 8.54
N ARG A 122 -11.19 -2.24 8.49
CA ARG A 122 -10.34 -1.57 9.48
C ARG A 122 -10.94 -1.71 10.88
N VAL A 123 -10.11 -2.15 11.82
CA VAL A 123 -10.51 -2.23 13.23
C VAL A 123 -10.47 -0.83 13.84
N THR A 124 -11.60 -0.37 14.39
CA THR A 124 -11.63 0.90 15.11
C THR A 124 -10.94 0.72 16.46
N PRO A 125 -9.86 1.47 16.76
CA PRO A 125 -9.06 1.27 17.97
C PRO A 125 -9.76 1.66 19.30
N THR A 126 -11.03 2.11 19.24
CA THR A 126 -11.78 2.63 20.39
C THR A 126 -11.93 1.60 21.51
N HIS A 127 -12.04 0.31 21.18
CA HIS A 127 -12.19 -0.75 22.19
C HIS A 127 -10.89 -1.12 22.93
N TYR A 128 -9.72 -0.65 22.45
CA TYR A 128 -8.40 -0.99 23.00
C TYR A 128 -7.61 0.23 23.51
N SER A 129 -8.30 1.37 23.61
CA SER A 129 -7.70 2.61 24.07
C SER A 129 -7.51 2.60 25.59
N PRO A 130 -6.36 3.03 26.13
CA PRO A 130 -6.28 3.35 27.56
C PRO A 130 -7.32 4.42 27.89
N GLU A 131 -7.87 4.42 29.11
CA GLU A 131 -8.86 5.43 29.56
C GLU A 131 -8.37 6.88 29.38
N THR A 132 -7.05 7.07 29.40
CA THR A 132 -6.37 8.37 29.26
C THR A 132 -6.25 8.88 27.82
N MET A 133 -6.45 8.04 26.81
CA MET A 133 -6.27 8.39 25.40
C MET A 133 -7.56 8.08 24.64
N LYS A 134 -8.00 8.96 23.75
CA LYS A 134 -9.15 8.69 22.87
C LYS A 134 -8.71 8.77 21.42
N TYR A 135 -8.60 7.62 20.74
CA TYR A 135 -8.27 7.58 19.33
C TYR A 135 -9.39 8.19 18.49
N LYS A 136 -9.02 8.93 17.43
CA LYS A 136 -9.98 9.57 16.54
C LYS A 136 -10.64 8.51 15.64
N PRO A 137 -11.95 8.26 15.76
CA PRO A 137 -12.64 7.37 14.83
C PRO A 137 -12.68 8.00 13.44
N ASN A 138 -12.65 7.18 12.39
CA ASN A 138 -12.80 7.62 10.99
C ASN A 138 -11.83 8.73 10.55
N ARG A 139 -10.59 8.68 11.06
CA ARG A 139 -9.51 9.58 10.62
C ARG A 139 -9.35 9.49 9.09
N LYS A 140 -9.25 10.65 8.43
CA LYS A 140 -8.92 10.73 7.00
C LYS A 140 -7.46 10.32 6.79
N ILE A 141 -7.24 9.49 5.79
CA ILE A 141 -5.92 8.99 5.42
C ILE A 141 -5.65 9.47 4.00
N ASN A 142 -4.52 10.14 3.78
CA ASN A 142 -4.15 10.49 2.42
C ASN A 142 -3.82 9.21 1.66
N PHE A 143 -4.48 8.99 0.53
CA PHE A 143 -4.25 7.81 -0.30
C PHE A 143 -3.76 8.26 -1.67
N VAL A 144 -2.51 7.90 -1.98
CA VAL A 144 -1.83 8.35 -3.19
C VAL A 144 -1.56 7.13 -4.06
N LEU A 145 -2.15 7.11 -5.25
CA LEU A 145 -1.84 6.10 -6.25
C LEU A 145 -0.66 6.57 -7.11
N ALA A 146 0.43 5.81 -7.08
CA ALA A 146 1.62 6.03 -7.89
C ALA A 146 1.65 5.01 -9.04
N HIS A 147 1.32 5.47 -10.25
CA HIS A 147 1.46 4.66 -11.47
C HIS A 147 2.92 4.62 -11.89
N GLN A 148 3.58 3.52 -11.56
CA GLN A 148 4.96 3.23 -11.94
C GLN A 148 5.03 2.75 -13.39
N ARG A 149 6.22 2.82 -13.99
CA ARG A 149 6.48 2.35 -15.37
C ARG A 149 5.58 3.01 -16.44
N ALA A 150 5.09 4.21 -16.13
CA ALA A 150 4.23 4.98 -17.04
C ALA A 150 4.94 5.27 -18.36
N LYS A 151 4.21 5.09 -19.46
CA LYS A 151 4.64 5.39 -20.84
C LYS A 151 4.32 6.85 -21.18
N SER A 152 4.96 7.36 -22.23
CA SER A 152 4.72 8.74 -22.73
C SER A 152 3.24 9.10 -22.94
N GLU A 153 2.43 8.14 -23.41
CA GLU A 153 0.99 8.30 -23.60
C GLU A 153 0.21 8.53 -22.29
N ASP A 154 0.69 8.00 -21.17
CA ASP A 154 0.06 8.15 -19.86
C ASP A 154 0.11 9.59 -19.34
N PHE A 155 1.09 10.35 -19.81
CA PHE A 155 1.29 11.76 -19.46
C PHE A 155 0.44 12.71 -20.30
N GLN A 156 -0.29 12.21 -21.31
CA GLN A 156 -1.20 13.06 -22.08
C GLN A 156 -2.27 13.66 -21.15
N PRO A 157 -2.54 14.98 -21.21
CA PRO A 157 -3.47 15.64 -20.30
C PRO A 157 -4.87 15.00 -20.26
N ARG A 158 -5.35 14.51 -21.41
CA ARG A 158 -6.61 13.76 -21.51
C ARG A 158 -6.58 12.48 -20.67
N ASN A 159 -5.50 11.71 -20.77
CA ASN A 159 -5.34 10.45 -20.05
C ASN A 159 -5.22 10.73 -18.54
N VAL A 160 -4.38 11.68 -18.13
CA VAL A 160 -4.28 12.09 -16.72
C VAL A 160 -5.65 12.50 -16.14
N LYS A 161 -6.42 13.33 -16.86
CA LYS A 161 -7.76 13.76 -16.41
C LYS A 161 -8.75 12.60 -16.36
N ASN A 162 -8.74 11.70 -17.33
CA ASN A 162 -9.61 10.53 -17.35
C ASN A 162 -9.30 9.58 -16.19
N ARG A 163 -8.02 9.32 -15.92
CA ARG A 163 -7.58 8.47 -14.82
C ARG A 163 -7.95 9.05 -13.46
N ALA A 164 -7.76 10.36 -13.28
CA ALA A 164 -8.20 11.06 -12.06
C ALA A 164 -9.71 10.90 -11.84
N LYS A 165 -10.54 11.09 -12.87
CA LYS A 165 -11.99 10.89 -12.78
C LYS A 165 -12.37 9.45 -12.43
N ILE A 166 -11.72 8.46 -13.04
CA ILE A 166 -12.00 7.05 -12.74
C ILE A 166 -11.70 6.75 -11.26
N LEU A 167 -10.57 7.23 -10.74
CA LEU A 167 -10.26 7.09 -9.31
C LEU A 167 -11.27 7.81 -8.42
N GLU A 168 -11.68 9.02 -8.78
CA GLU A 168 -12.73 9.73 -8.04
C GLU A 168 -14.04 8.95 -8.00
N CYS A 169 -14.43 8.30 -9.10
CA CYS A 169 -15.62 7.46 -9.13
C CYS A 169 -15.47 6.19 -8.27
N LEU A 170 -14.32 5.51 -8.34
CA LEU A 170 -14.08 4.25 -7.62
C LEU A 170 -13.99 4.43 -6.08
N PHE A 171 -13.75 5.66 -5.62
CA PHE A 171 -13.60 5.99 -4.20
C PHE A 171 -14.55 7.13 -3.77
N ASN A 172 -15.62 7.39 -4.50
CA ASN A 172 -16.53 8.51 -4.21
C ASN A 172 -17.15 8.43 -2.80
N ASP A 173 -17.36 7.20 -2.31
CA ASP A 173 -17.90 6.86 -0.99
C ASP A 173 -16.82 6.38 -0.02
N SER A 174 -15.53 6.60 -0.34
CA SER A 174 -14.40 6.27 0.52
C SER A 174 -14.15 7.35 1.57
N GLN A 175 -13.63 6.93 2.73
CA GLN A 175 -13.07 7.80 3.75
C GLN A 175 -11.60 8.16 3.48
N LEU A 176 -11.00 7.57 2.46
CA LEU A 176 -9.64 7.88 2.02
C LEU A 176 -9.62 9.19 1.25
N ASP A 177 -8.61 10.03 1.52
CA ASP A 177 -8.39 11.25 0.78
C ASP A 177 -7.57 11.00 -0.48
N ILE A 178 -8.27 10.79 -1.59
CA ILE A 178 -7.66 10.65 -2.92
C ILE A 178 -7.47 12.01 -3.58
N LYS A 179 -8.18 13.03 -3.09
CA LYS A 179 -8.20 14.38 -3.66
C LYS A 179 -7.11 15.28 -3.09
N GLY A 180 -6.16 14.73 -2.33
CA GLY A 180 -5.07 15.43 -1.63
C GLY A 180 -4.11 16.28 -2.49
N GLY A 181 -4.45 16.58 -3.75
CA GLY A 181 -3.78 17.60 -4.55
C GLY A 181 -2.55 17.13 -5.32
N ILE A 182 -2.20 15.85 -5.23
CA ILE A 182 -1.08 15.26 -5.98
C ILE A 182 -1.63 14.66 -7.27
N SER A 183 -1.64 15.47 -8.33
CA SER A 183 -1.87 15.00 -9.69
C SER A 183 -0.69 15.41 -10.56
N LEU A 184 -0.39 14.63 -11.60
CA LEU A 184 0.67 14.95 -12.55
C LEU A 184 0.52 16.35 -13.17
N GLY A 185 -0.72 16.78 -13.40
CA GLY A 185 -1.03 18.15 -13.85
C GLY A 185 -0.68 19.23 -12.82
N ASN A 186 -0.80 18.94 -11.53
CA ASN A 186 -0.48 19.86 -10.44
C ASN A 186 1.00 19.84 -10.01
N LEU A 187 1.76 18.82 -10.43
CA LEU A 187 3.21 18.74 -10.18
C LEU A 187 4.03 19.63 -11.13
N GLY A 188 3.40 20.22 -12.16
CA GLY A 188 4.06 21.13 -13.09
C GLY A 188 5.01 20.45 -14.07
N CYS A 189 4.99 19.11 -14.14
CA CYS A 189 5.82 18.34 -15.05
C CYS A 189 5.42 18.65 -16.51
N LYS A 190 6.30 19.32 -17.26
CA LYS A 190 6.09 19.57 -18.68
C LYS A 190 6.80 18.47 -19.48
N PRO A 191 6.08 17.66 -20.28
CA PRO A 191 6.75 16.75 -21.20
C PRO A 191 7.61 17.57 -22.16
N TYR A 192 8.88 17.19 -22.31
CA TYR A 192 9.76 17.78 -23.32
C TYR A 192 9.99 16.78 -24.45
N VAL A 193 10.24 17.32 -25.64
CA VAL A 193 10.59 16.53 -26.81
C VAL A 193 12.10 16.32 -26.78
N SER A 194 12.56 15.08 -26.70
CA SER A 194 14.00 14.79 -26.77
C SER A 194 14.52 15.09 -28.19
N PRO A 195 15.50 16.00 -28.37
CA PRO A 195 16.02 16.33 -29.69
C PRO A 195 16.84 15.19 -30.33
N TYR A 196 17.28 14.19 -29.55
CA TYR A 196 18.13 13.09 -30.01
C TYR A 196 17.39 11.95 -30.73
N MET A 197 16.05 12.01 -30.86
CA MET A 197 15.25 11.02 -31.61
C MET A 197 14.82 11.53 -33.00
N THR A 198 15.55 12.48 -33.58
CA THR A 198 15.16 13.13 -34.85
C THR A 198 15.67 12.43 -36.12
N MET A 199 16.32 11.27 -36.03
CA MET A 199 16.81 10.55 -37.23
C MET A 199 15.97 9.36 -37.70
N ASP A 200 14.93 8.95 -36.97
CA ASP A 200 14.01 7.92 -37.45
C ASP A 200 12.57 8.38 -37.31
N LEU A 201 11.73 8.02 -38.29
CA LEU A 201 10.31 8.34 -38.51
C LEU A 201 9.35 7.93 -37.36
N THR A 202 9.84 7.79 -36.14
CA THR A 202 9.05 7.52 -34.94
C THR A 202 8.36 8.80 -34.45
N PRO A 203 7.07 8.75 -34.09
CA PRO A 203 6.36 9.93 -33.59
C PRO A 203 7.06 10.45 -32.34
N LEU A 204 7.28 11.77 -32.29
CA LEU A 204 7.93 12.50 -31.20
C LEU A 204 7.39 12.03 -29.84
N ARG A 205 8.19 11.21 -29.14
CA ARG A 205 7.81 10.73 -27.81
C ARG A 205 8.12 11.81 -26.78
N ALA A 206 7.08 12.27 -26.11
CA ALA A 206 7.20 13.07 -24.90
C ALA A 206 8.02 12.28 -23.86
N VAL A 207 9.16 12.83 -23.45
CA VAL A 207 9.98 12.28 -22.36
C VAL A 207 9.73 13.14 -21.13
N VAL A 208 9.50 12.48 -20.00
CA VAL A 208 9.40 13.12 -18.69
C VAL A 208 10.56 12.59 -17.86
N ASP A 209 11.42 13.48 -17.38
CA ASP A 209 12.55 13.10 -16.54
C ASP A 209 12.04 12.59 -15.18
N TYR A 210 12.64 11.50 -14.71
CA TYR A 210 12.32 10.89 -13.43
C TYR A 210 12.53 11.87 -12.26
N GLU A 211 13.63 12.62 -12.25
CA GLU A 211 13.95 13.54 -11.16
C GLU A 211 12.99 14.75 -11.12
N GLU A 212 12.53 15.19 -12.29
CA GLU A 212 11.51 16.24 -12.44
C GLU A 212 10.12 15.82 -11.94
N VAL A 213 9.87 14.51 -11.79
CA VAL A 213 8.61 14.00 -11.20
C VAL A 213 8.80 13.68 -9.72
N VAL A 214 9.87 12.97 -9.37
CA VAL A 214 10.07 12.46 -8.00
C VAL A 214 10.36 13.56 -7.01
N ARG A 215 11.12 14.60 -7.40
CA ARG A 215 11.42 15.71 -6.48
C ARG A 215 10.16 16.50 -6.10
N PRO A 216 9.32 16.97 -7.05
CA PRO A 216 8.04 17.61 -6.70
C PRO A 216 7.08 16.68 -5.96
N LEU A 217 7.00 15.40 -6.37
CA LEU A 217 6.16 14.40 -5.70
C LEU A 217 6.54 14.26 -4.22
N ARG A 218 7.85 14.14 -3.92
CA ARG A 218 8.36 14.05 -2.54
C ARG A 218 7.97 15.29 -1.73
N ILE A 219 8.19 16.49 -2.27
CA ILE A 219 7.82 17.75 -1.60
C ILE A 219 6.32 17.76 -1.29
N ARG A 220 5.49 17.37 -2.25
CA ARG A 220 4.03 17.37 -2.07
C ARG A 220 3.55 16.32 -1.07
N LEU A 221 4.05 15.10 -1.14
CA LEU A 221 3.76 14.05 -0.17
C LEU A 221 4.06 14.50 1.26
N LEU A 222 5.20 15.16 1.47
CA LEU A 222 5.60 15.67 2.76
C LEU A 222 4.71 16.83 3.25
N SER A 223 4.18 17.62 2.33
CA SER A 223 3.28 18.76 2.63
C SER A 223 1.83 18.38 2.90
N LEU A 224 1.43 17.12 2.63
CA LEU A 224 0.05 16.68 2.86
C LEU A 224 -0.37 16.87 4.33
N PRO A 225 -1.62 17.30 4.58
CA PRO A 225 -2.14 17.46 5.93
C PRO A 225 -2.16 16.09 6.63
N LYS A 226 -1.63 16.07 7.86
CA LYS A 226 -1.53 14.85 8.68
C LYS A 226 -2.58 14.95 9.75
N GLU A 227 -3.67 14.21 9.58
CA GLU A 227 -4.72 14.20 10.59
C GLU A 227 -4.22 13.48 11.85
N PRO A 228 -4.44 14.02 13.06
CA PRO A 228 -3.93 13.41 14.29
C PRO A 228 -4.62 12.08 14.59
N PHE A 229 -3.89 11.16 15.24
CA PHE A 229 -4.42 9.85 15.65
C PHE A 229 -5.38 9.91 16.84
N ILE A 230 -5.32 10.97 17.64
CA ILE A 230 -6.10 11.12 18.87
C ILE A 230 -7.01 12.34 18.80
N LEU A 231 -8.07 12.30 19.61
CA LEU A 231 -8.96 13.44 19.84
C LEU A 231 -8.30 14.43 20.80
N GLY A 232 -8.51 15.73 20.54
CA GLY A 232 -7.96 16.83 21.33
C GLY A 232 -6.55 17.24 20.92
N ASN A 233 -5.97 18.15 21.70
CA ASN A 233 -4.68 18.79 21.42
C ASN A 233 -3.52 18.20 22.24
N GLN A 234 -3.69 16.99 22.78
CA GLN A 234 -2.63 16.33 23.54
C GLN A 234 -1.48 15.92 22.62
N PRO A 235 -0.22 15.97 23.09
CA PRO A 235 0.90 15.51 22.29
C PRO A 235 0.81 14.00 22.05
N PHE A 236 1.01 13.59 20.80
CA PHE A 236 1.10 12.18 20.40
C PHE A 236 2.53 11.87 19.96
N THR A 237 3.27 11.13 20.79
CA THR A 237 4.68 10.82 20.58
C THR A 237 4.88 9.58 19.72
N GLU A 238 6.10 9.38 19.20
CA GLU A 238 6.47 8.18 18.44
C GLU A 238 6.36 6.89 19.25
N ILE A 239 6.64 6.94 20.56
CA ILE A 239 6.47 5.79 21.47
C ILE A 239 4.99 5.44 21.60
N GLN A 240 4.14 6.44 21.80
CA GLN A 240 2.69 6.24 21.84
C GLN A 240 2.14 5.75 20.49
N TRP A 241 2.71 6.22 19.37
CA TRP A 241 2.40 5.68 18.04
C TRP A 241 2.78 4.20 17.92
N TYR A 242 3.95 3.79 18.42
CA TYR A 242 4.38 2.39 18.39
C TYR A 242 3.48 1.49 19.24
N GLU A 243 3.10 1.94 20.44
CA GLU A 243 2.13 1.21 21.28
C GLU A 243 0.77 1.09 20.60
N PHE A 244 0.30 2.20 20.00
CA PHE A 244 -0.92 2.22 19.20
C PHE A 244 -0.86 1.24 18.03
N ALA A 245 0.23 1.25 17.26
CA ALA A 245 0.45 0.34 16.14
C ALA A 245 0.48 -1.12 16.62
N THR A 246 1.16 -1.41 17.73
CA THR A 246 1.20 -2.77 18.31
C THR A 246 -0.19 -3.29 18.68
N ARG A 247 -1.03 -2.44 19.29
CA ARG A 247 -2.42 -2.80 19.62
C ARG A 247 -3.26 -2.99 18.36
N THR A 248 -3.13 -2.07 17.41
CA THR A 248 -3.83 -2.11 16.13
C THR A 248 -3.49 -3.38 15.36
N TRP A 249 -2.22 -3.80 15.35
CA TRP A 249 -1.78 -5.05 14.74
C TRP A 249 -2.51 -6.26 15.36
N ARG A 250 -2.49 -6.37 16.70
CA ARG A 250 -3.16 -7.47 17.41
C ARG A 250 -4.66 -7.49 17.16
N ALA A 251 -5.30 -6.32 17.17
CA ALA A 251 -6.72 -6.18 16.93
C ALA A 251 -7.09 -6.55 15.48
N THR A 252 -6.27 -6.14 14.51
CA THR A 252 -6.46 -6.46 13.09
C THR A 252 -6.37 -7.95 12.84
N TYR A 253 -5.32 -8.62 13.32
CA TYR A 253 -5.15 -10.08 13.17
C TYR A 253 -6.14 -10.91 14.00
N GLY A 254 -6.75 -10.32 15.02
CA GLY A 254 -7.83 -10.92 15.80
C GLY A 254 -9.23 -10.51 15.34
N SER A 255 -9.37 -9.81 14.22
CA SER A 255 -10.65 -9.24 13.78
C SER A 255 -11.66 -10.33 13.43
N VAL A 256 -12.83 -10.24 14.06
CA VAL A 256 -13.96 -11.12 13.77
C VAL A 256 -14.56 -10.80 12.39
N GLU A 257 -14.49 -9.54 11.96
CA GLU A 257 -14.97 -9.06 10.67
C GLU A 257 -14.16 -9.65 9.52
N ILE A 258 -12.82 -9.66 9.64
CA ILE A 258 -11.96 -10.29 8.64
C ILE A 258 -12.17 -11.80 8.62
N ALA A 259 -12.35 -12.45 9.78
CA ALA A 259 -12.68 -13.87 9.84
C ALA A 259 -14.05 -14.20 9.19
N LYS A 260 -15.06 -13.35 9.40
CA LYS A 260 -16.37 -13.46 8.74
C LYS A 260 -16.25 -13.29 7.22
N TYR A 261 -15.46 -12.32 6.78
CA TYR A 261 -15.16 -12.12 5.35
C TYR A 261 -14.53 -13.37 4.75
N ALA A 262 -13.48 -13.92 5.38
CA ALA A 262 -12.84 -15.15 4.94
C ALA A 262 -13.85 -16.30 4.81
N SER A 263 -14.69 -16.52 5.84
CA SER A 263 -15.72 -17.56 5.83
C SER A 263 -16.78 -17.35 4.74
N ALA A 264 -17.18 -16.11 4.47
CA ALA A 264 -18.16 -15.80 3.43
C ALA A 264 -17.60 -16.12 2.04
N ILE A 265 -16.31 -15.80 1.80
CA ILE A 265 -15.65 -16.12 0.54
C ILE A 265 -15.55 -17.63 0.34
N THR A 266 -15.19 -18.41 1.35
CA THR A 266 -15.14 -19.88 1.25
C THR A 266 -16.49 -20.47 0.83
N LYS A 267 -17.59 -20.00 1.43
CA LYS A 267 -18.94 -20.50 1.09
C LYS A 267 -19.32 -20.26 -0.36
N ILE A 268 -18.90 -19.13 -0.94
CA ILE A 268 -19.17 -18.81 -2.36
C ILE A 268 -18.42 -19.77 -3.29
N PHE A 269 -17.25 -20.28 -2.88
CA PHE A 269 -16.49 -21.25 -3.68
C PHE A 269 -16.99 -22.69 -3.55
N ASP A 270 -17.75 -22.99 -2.49
CA ASP A 270 -18.36 -24.31 -2.27
C ASP A 270 -19.73 -24.46 -2.98
N GLU A 271 -20.33 -23.38 -3.47
CA GLU A 271 -21.56 -23.33 -4.29
C GLU A 271 -21.27 -23.37 -5.80
#